data_AF-A0A9D1T4D9-F1
#
_entry.id   AF-A0A9D1T4D9-F1
#
_cell.length_a   1.000
_cell.length_b   1.000
_cell.length_c   1.000
_cell.angle_alpha   90.00
_cell.angle_beta   90.00
_cell.angle_gamma   90.00
#
_symmetry.space_group_name_H-M   'P 1'
#
loop_
_entity.id
_entity.type
_entity.pdbx_description
1 polymer ?
#
loop_
_entity_poly.entity_id
_entity_poly.type
_entity_poly.pdbx_seq_one_letter_code
_entity_poly.pdbx_strand_id
1 'polypeptide(L)' 'MTEITSRSNPLIKEYIGLRDSKRARREQLAFVLEGARLIEDAINEGVGIKYCFFSGEAAKK' A
#
# COMPACT_ATOMS: atom_id res chain seq x y z
N MET A 1 -12.52 2.30 -7.68
CA MET A 1 -12.23 1.82 -6.30
C MET A 1 -12.76 0.40 -6.21
N THR A 2 -11.94 -0.55 -5.79
CA THR A 2 -12.31 -1.98 -5.72
C THR A 2 -12.32 -2.42 -4.27
N GLU A 3 -13.46 -2.94 -3.80
CA GLU A 3 -13.58 -3.43 -2.43
C GLU A 3 -12.86 -4.79 -2.29
N ILE A 4 -12.04 -4.91 -1.24
CA ILE A 4 -11.33 -6.15 -0.91
C ILE A 4 -11.93 -6.71 0.37
N THR A 5 -12.62 -7.85 0.26
CA THR A 5 -13.27 -8.52 1.39
C THR A 5 -12.53 -9.77 1.87
N SER A 6 -11.56 -10.27 1.09
CA SER A 6 -10.84 -11.52 1.36
C SER A 6 -9.36 -11.30 1.65
N ARG A 7 -8.87 -11.92 2.74
CA ARG A 7 -7.44 -11.97 3.09
C ARG A 7 -6.60 -12.74 2.06
N SER A 8 -7.24 -13.62 1.29
CA SER A 8 -6.59 -14.40 0.23
C SER A 8 -6.37 -13.60 -1.06
N ASN A 9 -6.85 -12.35 -1.13
CA ASN A 9 -6.70 -11.49 -2.29
C ASN A 9 -5.21 -11.31 -2.66
N PRO A 10 -4.83 -11.45 -3.94
CA PRO A 10 -3.44 -11.31 -4.38
C PRO A 10 -2.78 -9.99 -3.97
N LEU A 11 -3.51 -8.86 -3.99
CA LEU A 11 -3.00 -7.55 -3.60
C LEU A 11 -2.65 -7.49 -2.11
N ILE A 12 -3.44 -8.16 -1.26
CA ILE A 12 -3.16 -8.26 0.18
C ILE A 12 -1.91 -9.11 0.40
N LYS A 13 -1.77 -10.22 -0.32
CA LYS A 13 -0.56 -11.06 -0.25
C LYS A 13 0.69 -10.31 -0.73
N GLU A 14 0.58 -9.52 -1.79
CA GLU A 14 1.66 -8.65 -2.29
C GLU A 14 2.07 -7.62 -1.24
N TYR A 15 1.10 -6.90 -0.66
CA TYR A 15 1.35 -5.95 0.43
C TYR A 15 2.05 -6.61 1.63
N ILE A 16 1.57 -7.76 2.11
CA ILE A 16 2.22 -8.52 3.20
C ILE A 16 3.66 -8.89 2.81
N GLY A 17 3.86 -9.37 1.58
CA GLY A 17 5.19 -9.73 1.08
C GLY A 17 6.15 -8.54 1.06
N LEU A 18 5.72 -7.37 0.58
CA LEU A 18 6.53 -6.15 0.57
C LEU A 18 6.83 -5.63 1.99
N ARG A 19 5.86 -5.73 2.91
CA ARG A 19 6.03 -5.36 4.32
C ARG A 19 7.09 -6.23 5.00
N ASP A 20 6.95 -7.55 4.87
CA ASP A 20 7.70 -8.50 5.70
C ASP A 20 9.03 -8.94 5.06
N SER A 21 9.18 -8.88 3.74
CA SER A 21 10.38 -9.39 3.04
C SER A 21 11.23 -8.30 2.41
N LYS A 22 12.46 -8.15 2.92
CA LYS A 22 13.49 -7.28 2.31
C LYS A 22 13.84 -7.73 0.89
N ARG A 23 13.84 -9.05 0.63
CA ARG A 23 14.08 -9.61 -0.70
C ARG A 23 12.98 -9.18 -1.67
N ALA A 24 11.71 -9.30 -1.27
CA ALA A 24 10.58 -8.89 -2.11
C ALA A 24 10.64 -7.41 -2.48
N ARG A 25 10.99 -6.52 -1.53
CA ARG A 25 11.16 -5.08 -1.83
C ARG A 25 12.25 -4.80 -2.86
N ARG A 26 13.37 -5.52 -2.80
CA ARG A 26 14.47 -5.38 -3.77
C ARG A 26 14.08 -5.89 -5.16
N GLU A 27 13.46 -7.07 -5.23
CA GLU A 27 13.06 -7.68 -6.50
C GLU A 27 11.95 -6.90 -7.20
N GLN A 28 10.99 -6.36 -6.43
CA GLN A 28 9.85 -5.62 -6.97
C GLN A 28 10.10 -4.11 -7.09
N LEU A 29 11.25 -3.62 -6.62
CA LEU A 29 11.59 -2.19 -6.56
C LEU A 29 10.48 -1.34 -5.92
N ALA A 30 9.85 -1.88 -4.88
CA ALA A 30 8.71 -1.28 -4.21
C ALA A 30 8.80 -1.45 -2.70
N PHE A 31 8.09 -0.59 -1.97
CA PHE A 31 7.96 -0.68 -0.52
C PHE A 31 6.55 -0.26 -0.10
N VAL A 32 6.19 -0.56 1.15
CA VAL A 32 4.92 -0.14 1.74
C VAL A 32 5.13 1.13 2.57
N LEU A 33 4.16 2.03 2.52
CA LEU A 33 4.12 3.24 3.34
C LEU A 33 2.77 3.29 4.05
N GLU A 34 2.78 3.56 5.34
CA GLU A 34 1.59 3.59 6.19
C GLU A 34 1.48 4.91 6.95
N GLY A 35 0.24 5.35 7.18
CA GLY A 35 -0.08 6.63 7.80
C GLY A 35 -0.40 7.71 6.77
N ALA A 36 -1.58 8.32 6.90
CA ALA A 36 -2.12 9.27 5.92
C ALA A 36 -1.18 10.46 5.66
N ARG A 37 -0.57 11.02 6.71
CA ARG A 37 0.35 12.16 6.59
C ARG A 37 1.63 11.82 5.82
N LEU A 38 2.24 10.68 6.09
CA LEU A 38 3.44 10.23 5.37
C LEU A 38 3.13 9.92 3.91
N ILE A 39 1.98 9.30 3.66
CA ILE A 39 1.50 9.03 2.30
C ILE A 39 1.26 10.34 1.54
N GLU A 40 0.64 11.33 2.17
CA GLU A 40 0.44 12.66 1.60
C GLU A 40 1.76 13.34 1.26
N ASP A 41 2.74 13.34 2.18
CA ASP A 41 4.06 13.90 1.93
C ASP A 41 4.75 13.19 0.74
N ALA A 42 4.68 11.85 0.68
CA ALA A 42 5.24 11.09 -0.44
C ALA A 42 4.57 11.43 -1.79
N ILE A 43 3.24 11.63 -1.81
CA ILE A 43 2.52 12.07 -3.01
C ILE A 43 2.98 13.47 -3.44
N ASN A 44 3.10 14.40 -2.48
CA ASN A 44 3.51 15.77 -2.73
C ASN A 44 4.95 15.86 -3.26
N GLU A 45 5.83 14.96 -2.81
CA GLU A 45 7.22 14.82 -3.31
C GLU A 45 7.31 14.03 -4.64
N GLY A 46 6.18 13.61 -5.22
CA GLY A 46 6.14 12.96 -6.54
C GLY A 46 6.48 11.48 -6.53
N VAL A 47 6.36 10.80 -5.39
CA VAL A 47 6.54 9.34 -5.31
C VAL A 47 5.42 8.63 -6.09
N GLY A 48 5.81 7.73 -6.99
CA GLY A 48 4.85 6.94 -7.77
C GLY A 48 4.07 5.96 -6.89
N ILE A 49 2.74 6.08 -6.87
CA ILE A 49 1.85 5.16 -6.15
C ILE A 49 1.37 4.04 -7.08
N LYS A 50 1.65 2.79 -6.71
CA LYS A 50 1.11 1.60 -7.41
C LYS A 50 -0.29 1.25 -6.93
N TYR A 51 -0.48 1.19 -5.60
CA TYR A 51 -1.76 0.90 -4.95
C TYR A 51 -1.90 1.72 -3.67
N CYS A 52 -3.12 2.15 -3.36
CA CYS A 52 -3.46 2.80 -2.09
C CYS A 52 -4.60 2.00 -1.44
N PHE A 53 -4.36 1.53 -0.21
CA PHE A 53 -5.36 0.81 0.58
C PHE A 53 -5.92 1.73 1.66
N PHE A 54 -7.22 1.72 1.83
CA PHE A 54 -7.90 2.49 2.86
C PHE A 54 -9.17 1.77 3.29
N SER A 55 -9.57 1.96 4.55
CA SER A 55 -10.85 1.47 5.03
C SER A 55 -11.97 2.40 4.58
N GLY A 56 -13.20 1.88 4.52
CA GLY A 56 -14.37 2.71 4.23
C GLY A 56 -14.61 3.82 5.26
N GLU A 57 -14.06 3.71 6.47
CA GLU A 57 -14.07 4.78 7.47
C GLU A 57 -13.05 5.88 7.13
N ALA A 58 -11.83 5.50 6.74
CA ALA A 58 -10.79 6.45 6.37
C ALA A 58 -11.17 7.30 5.14
N ALA A 59 -12.01 6.77 4.25
CA ALA A 59 -12.53 7.49 3.08
C ALA A 59 -13.53 8.62 3.42
N LYS A 60 -14.08 8.63 4.64
CA LYS A 60 -15.12 9.59 5.07
C LYS A 60 -14.57 10.80 5.82
N LYS A 61 -13.26 10.82 6.09
CA LYS A 61 -12.54 11.95 6.68
C LYS A 61 -11.87 12.76 5.58
#